data_AF-A0A7X5EAI3-F1
#
_entry.id   AF-A0A7X5EAI3-F1
#
_cell.length_a   1.000
_cell.length_b   1.000
_cell.length_c   1.000
_cell.angle_alpha   90.00
_cell.angle_beta   90.00
_cell.angle_gamma   90.00
#
_symmetry.space_group_name_H-M   'P 1'
#
loop_
_entity.id
_entity.type
_entity.pdbx_description
1 polymer ?
#
loop_
_entity_poly.entity_id
_entity_poly.type
_entity_poly.pdbx_seq_one_letter_code
_entity_poly.pdbx_strand_id
1 'polypeptide(L)'
;MLFWYLENSPGKKFGRTFRKGKEVLIVVGIIVGFLLGIAATLYILRKDAIGNLVIADDPEDGPYMFLEISRLDIERLRAQATVKLNVVDKGRPHK
;
A
#
# COMPACT_ATOMS: atom_id res chain seq x y z
N MET A 1 -46.35 -8.04 -37.75
CA MET A 1 -45.63 -6.74 -37.86
C MET A 1 -45.40 -6.03 -36.53
N LEU A 2 -46.41 -5.92 -35.64
CA LEU A 2 -46.27 -5.27 -34.32
C LEU A 2 -45.13 -5.81 -33.43
N PHE A 3 -44.85 -7.11 -33.49
CA PHE A 3 -43.80 -7.75 -32.70
C PHE A 3 -42.39 -7.26 -33.07
N TRP A 4 -42.13 -7.02 -34.36
CA TRP A 4 -40.85 -6.51 -34.86
C TRP A 4 -40.60 -5.05 -34.43
N TYR A 5 -41.66 -4.25 -34.36
CA TYR A 5 -41.60 -2.85 -33.93
C TYR A 5 -41.32 -2.72 -32.42
N LEU A 6 -41.87 -3.64 -31.62
CA LEU A 6 -41.59 -3.74 -30.18
C LEU A 6 -40.18 -4.30 -29.89
N GLU A 7 -39.64 -5.15 -30.75
CA GLU A 7 -38.27 -5.68 -30.68
C GLU A 7 -37.23 -4.57 -30.97
N ASN A 8 -37.48 -3.75 -31.99
CA ASN A 8 -36.57 -2.70 -32.45
C ASN A 8 -36.83 -1.31 -31.86
N SER A 9 -37.71 -1.21 -30.87
CA SER A 9 -38.02 0.06 -30.19
C SER A 9 -36.74 0.68 -29.58
N PRO A 10 -36.50 1.98 -29.81
CA PRO A 10 -35.32 2.69 -29.31
C PRO A 10 -35.16 2.58 -27.78
N GLY A 11 -36.25 2.43 -27.03
CA GLY A 11 -36.22 2.24 -25.57
C GLY A 11 -35.54 0.92 -25.14
N LYS A 12 -35.74 -0.18 -25.87
CA LYS A 12 -35.06 -1.47 -25.59
C LYS A 12 -33.57 -1.40 -25.92
N LYS A 13 -33.18 -0.73 -27.01
CA LYS A 13 -31.76 -0.50 -27.35
C LYS A 13 -31.08 0.38 -26.32
N PHE A 14 -31.73 1.46 -25.89
CA PHE A 14 -31.21 2.37 -24.86
C PHE A 14 -31.02 1.66 -23.51
N GLY A 15 -32.01 0.86 -23.08
CA GLY A 15 -31.91 0.06 -21.85
C GLY A 15 -30.76 -0.96 -21.87
N ARG A 16 -30.50 -1.62 -23.01
CA ARG A 16 -29.35 -2.53 -23.16
C ARG A 16 -28.02 -1.79 -23.08
N THR A 17 -27.89 -0.61 -23.70
CA THR A 17 -26.67 0.21 -23.62
C THR A 17 -26.43 0.71 -22.18
N PHE A 18 -27.49 1.14 -21.49
CA PHE A 18 -27.39 1.57 -20.09
C PHE A 18 -27.04 0.41 -19.14
N ARG A 19 -27.61 -0.78 -19.37
CA ARG A 19 -27.31 -1.97 -18.58
C ARG A 19 -25.88 -2.45 -18.80
N LYS A 20 -25.39 -2.45 -20.05
CA LYS A 20 -23.98 -2.69 -20.37
C LYS A 20 -23.06 -1.64 -19.74
N GLY A 21 -23.44 -0.36 -19.77
CA GLY A 21 -22.69 0.71 -19.12
C GLY A 21 -22.57 0.53 -17.61
N LYS A 22 -23.65 0.08 -16.95
CA LYS A 22 -23.65 -0.25 -15.51
C LYS A 22 -22.70 -1.41 -15.17
N GLU A 23 -22.71 -2.48 -15.95
CA GLU A 23 -21.81 -3.62 -15.72
C GLU A 23 -20.34 -3.22 -15.91
N VAL A 24 -20.04 -2.42 -16.94
CA VAL A 24 -18.68 -1.87 -17.15
C VAL A 24 -18.26 -0.97 -16.00
N LEU A 25 -19.15 -0.10 -15.49
CA LEU A 25 -18.87 0.75 -14.33
C LEU A 25 -18.57 -0.05 -13.06
N ILE A 26 -19.29 -1.15 -12.83
CA ILE A 26 -19.06 -2.04 -11.68
C ILE A 26 -17.67 -2.68 -11.80
N VAL A 27 -17.34 -3.22 -12.98
CA VAL A 27 -16.03 -3.85 -13.22
C VAL A 27 -14.90 -2.83 -13.05
N VAL A 28 -15.05 -1.63 -13.60
CA VAL A 28 -14.06 -0.54 -13.44
C VAL A 28 -13.92 -0.14 -11.97
N GLY A 29 -15.03 -0.02 -11.23
CA GLY A 29 -15.01 0.30 -9.81
C GLY A 29 -14.26 -0.74 -8.98
N ILE A 30 -14.46 -2.03 -9.26
CA ILE A 30 -13.74 -3.13 -8.60
C ILE A 30 -12.24 -3.06 -8.90
N ILE A 31 -11.86 -2.86 -10.16
CA ILE A 31 -10.45 -2.76 -10.56
C ILE A 31 -9.77 -1.57 -9.89
N VAL A 32 -10.40 -0.40 -9.91
CA VAL A 32 -9.86 0.81 -9.28
C VAL A 32 -9.72 0.62 -7.77
N GLY A 33 -10.76 0.10 -7.10
CA GLY A 33 -10.71 -0.18 -5.66
C GLY A 33 -9.61 -1.18 -5.29
N PHE A 34 -9.45 -2.23 -6.09
CA PHE A 34 -8.40 -3.23 -5.90
C PHE A 34 -6.99 -2.64 -6.07
N LEU A 35 -6.77 -1.86 -7.14
CA LEU A 35 -5.48 -1.19 -7.37
C LEU A 35 -5.14 -0.19 -6.26
N LEU A 36 -6.11 0.57 -5.77
CA LEU A 36 -5.93 1.47 -4.64
C LEU A 36 -5.59 0.70 -3.35
N GLY A 37 -6.27 -0.42 -3.11
CA GLY A 37 -5.96 -1.31 -1.98
C GLY A 37 -4.51 -1.82 -2.03
N ILE A 38 -4.07 -2.34 -3.18
CA ILE A 38 -2.69 -2.79 -3.39
C ILE A 38 -1.71 -1.63 -3.17
N ALA A 39 -1.97 -0.46 -3.76
CA ALA A 39 -1.08 0.69 -3.64
C ALA A 39 -0.93 1.14 -2.18
N ALA A 40 -2.04 1.19 -1.43
CA ALA A 40 -2.02 1.52 -0.01
C ALA A 40 -1.23 0.50 0.82
N THR A 41 -1.45 -0.80 0.60
CA THR A 41 -0.71 -1.87 1.29
C THR A 41 0.79 -1.81 0.99
N LEU A 42 1.16 -1.65 -0.28
CA LEU A 42 2.55 -1.51 -0.69
C LEU A 42 3.20 -0.24 -0.12
N TYR A 43 2.45 0.85 -0.02
CA TYR A 43 2.93 2.10 0.56
C TYR A 43 3.26 1.95 2.05
N ILE A 44 2.40 1.27 2.80
CA ILE A 44 2.62 0.97 4.23
C ILE A 44 3.84 0.04 4.37
N LEU A 45 3.89 -1.07 3.63
CA LEU A 45 5.02 -2.02 3.68
C LEU A 45 6.37 -1.37 3.33
N ARG A 46 6.39 -0.43 2.38
CA ARG A 46 7.64 0.27 2.00
C ARG A 46 8.10 1.29 3.02
N LYS A 47 7.21 1.74 3.91
CA LYS A 47 7.52 2.74 4.94
C LYS A 47 8.07 2.14 6.22
N ASP A 48 7.77 0.88 6.50
CA ASP A 48 8.24 0.22 7.72
C ASP A 48 9.76 0.01 7.65
N ALA A 49 10.49 0.87 8.37
CA ALA A 49 11.87 0.60 8.72
C ALA A 49 11.89 -0.51 9.78
N ILE A 50 12.77 -1.48 9.61
CA ILE A 50 12.91 -2.65 10.48
C ILE A 50 13.77 -2.23 11.68
N GLY A 51 13.16 -1.49 12.60
CA GLY A 51 13.82 -1.01 13.82
C GLY A 51 14.67 0.26 13.64
N ASN A 52 15.33 0.63 14.73
CA ASN A 52 16.14 1.84 14.84
C ASN A 52 17.62 1.50 15.04
N LEU A 53 18.49 2.12 14.26
CA LEU A 53 19.92 2.16 14.54
C LEU A 53 20.19 3.40 15.38
N VAL A 54 20.53 3.19 16.65
CA VAL A 54 20.77 4.28 17.59
C VAL A 54 22.26 4.50 17.73
N ILE A 55 22.69 5.74 17.52
CA ILE A 55 24.04 6.22 17.84
C ILE A 55 23.95 6.88 19.20
N ALA A 56 24.64 6.32 20.19
CA ALA A 56 24.74 6.85 21.54
C ALA A 56 26.17 7.33 21.77
N ASP A 57 26.31 8.45 22.49
CA ASP A 57 27.60 8.95 22.94
C ASP A 57 27.66 8.78 24.45
N ASP A 58 28.44 7.80 24.89
CA ASP A 58 28.60 7.50 26.31
C ASP A 58 29.85 8.20 26.84
N PRO A 59 29.74 8.93 27.96
CA PRO A 59 30.87 9.68 28.51
C PRO A 59 32.05 8.81 28.95
N GLU A 60 31.85 7.51 29.22
CA GLU A 60 32.91 6.60 29.64
C GLU A 60 33.47 5.76 28.47
N ASP A 61 32.60 5.25 27.61
CA ASP A 61 32.98 4.32 26.52
C ASP A 61 33.13 5.00 25.14
N GLY A 62 32.76 6.27 25.02
CA GLY A 62 32.73 7.01 23.76
C GLY A 62 31.53 6.63 22.87
N PRO A 63 31.51 7.08 21.59
CA PRO A 63 30.37 6.88 20.72
C PRO A 63 30.25 5.43 20.26
N TYR A 64 29.10 4.80 20.52
CA TYR A 64 28.77 3.45 20.07
C TYR A 64 27.41 3.37 19.36
N MET A 65 27.25 2.31 18.58
CA MET A 65 26.04 2.03 17.80
C MET A 65 25.40 0.73 18.24
N PHE A 66 24.10 0.76 18.46
CA PHE A 66 23.32 -0.45 18.70
C PHE A 66 22.02 -0.44 17.91
N LEU A 67 21.54 -1.64 17.63
CA LEU A 67 20.40 -1.88 16.77
C LEU A 67 19.21 -2.33 17.60
N GLU A 68 18.16 -1.50 17.64
CA GLU A 68 16.91 -1.78 18.32
C GLU A 68 15.90 -2.36 17.32
N ILE A 69 15.64 -3.67 17.42
CA ILE A 69 14.69 -4.38 16.55
C ILE A 69 13.68 -5.15 17.41
N SER A 70 12.40 -5.11 17.03
CA SER A 70 11.35 -5.88 17.68
C SER A 70 11.49 -7.38 17.38
N ARG A 71 11.06 -8.27 18.28
CA ARG A 71 11.12 -9.73 18.02
C ARG A 71 10.37 -10.15 16.75
N LEU A 72 9.29 -9.46 16.41
CA LEU A 72 8.52 -9.71 15.19
C LEU A 72 9.29 -9.32 13.92
N ASP A 73 10.13 -8.29 14.02
CA ASP A 73 10.93 -7.78 12.91
C ASP A 73 12.23 -8.58 12.70
N ILE A 74 12.71 -9.31 13.71
CA ILE A 74 13.87 -10.21 13.59
C ILE A 74 13.60 -11.32 12.55
N GLU A 75 12.38 -11.87 12.50
CA GLU A 75 12.03 -12.88 11.51
C GLU A 75 12.05 -12.30 10.08
N ARG A 76 11.59 -11.06 9.92
CA ARG A 76 11.65 -10.33 8.65
C ARG A 76 13.09 -10.03 8.24
N LEU A 77 13.93 -9.65 9.20
CA LEU A 77 15.36 -9.39 8.99
C LEU A 77 16.09 -10.64 8.49
N ARG A 78 15.74 -11.82 9.02
CA ARG A 78 16.34 -13.09 8.59
C ARG A 78 15.91 -13.50 7.18
N ALA A 79 14.71 -13.11 6.75
CA ALA A 79 14.16 -13.47 5.45
C ALA A 79 14.63 -12.56 4.31
N GLN A 80 15.20 -11.39 4.61
CA GLN A 80 15.54 -10.38 3.61
C GLN A 80 17.06 -10.11 3.57
N ALA A 81 17.62 -10.02 2.36
CA ALA A 81 19.04 -9.73 2.16
C ALA A 81 19.41 -8.25 2.45
N THR A 82 18.43 -7.35 2.49
CA THR A 82 18.65 -5.93 2.73
C THR A 82 17.43 -5.36 3.44
N VAL A 83 17.67 -4.55 4.47
CA VAL A 83 16.61 -3.95 5.31
C VAL A 83 16.82 -2.45 5.41
N LYS A 84 15.73 -1.70 5.59
CA LYS A 84 15.77 -0.27 5.86
C LYS A 84 15.74 -0.06 7.36
N LEU A 85 16.71 0.67 7.91
CA LEU A 85 16.76 1.05 9.32
C LEU A 85 16.48 2.55 9.45
N ASN A 86 15.84 2.94 10.54
CA ASN A 86 15.73 4.35 10.90
C ASN A 86 16.93 4.73 11.77
N VAL A 87 17.70 5.74 11.36
CA VAL A 87 18.91 6.13 12.10
C VAL A 87 18.57 7.27 13.04
N VAL A 88 18.82 7.07 14.34
CA VAL A 88 18.58 8.05 15.39
C VAL A 88 19.91 8.39 16.06
N ASP A 89 20.35 9.63 15.91
CA ASP A 89 21.53 10.17 16.61
C ASP A 89 21.06 10.81 17.92
N LYS A 90 21.34 10.16 19.05
CA LYS A 90 21.02 10.71 20.38
C LYS A 90 22.14 11.57 20.95
N GLY A 91 23.31 11.62 20.31
CA GLY A 91 24.46 12.43 20.74
C GLY A 91 24.37 13.90 20.31
N ARG A 92 23.48 14.25 19.38
CA ARG A 92 23.29 15.65 18.95
C ARG A 92 21.93 16.20 19.39
N PRO A 93 21.87 17.29 20.17
CA PRO A 93 20.61 17.98 20.38
C PRO A 93 20.10 18.48 19.02
N HIS A 94 18.87 18.09 18.67
CA HIS A 94 18.16 18.60 17.51
C HIS A 94 18.18 20.14 17.56
N LYS A 95 18.85 20.77 16.59
CA LYS A 95 18.72 22.20 16.30
C LYS A 95 17.50 22.44 15.44
#